data_AF-A0A957WV10-F1
#
_entry.id   AF-A0A957WV10-F1
#
_cell.length_a   1.000
_cell.length_b   1.000
_cell.length_c   1.000
_cell.angle_alpha   90.00
_cell.angle_beta   90.00
_cell.angle_gamma   90.00
#
_symmetry.space_group_name_H-M   'P 1'
#
loop_
_entity.id
_entity.type
_entity.pdbx_description
1 polymer ?
#
loop_
_entity_poly.entity_id
_entity_poly.type
_entity_poly.pdbx_seq_one_letter_code
_entity_poly.pdbx_strand_id
1 'polypeptide(L)'
;NAGGKRYGWNLQYRMGRRPLCELYPEQGSFTALVILGRVELDQALDRVETFGVTVRQALETSPRHHDGCWMYIRVVDPLTCQQDVQDIEALIVIKRKPAVQRTVA
;
A
#
# COMPACT_ATOMS: atom_id res chain seq x y z
N ASN A 1 1.01 14.19 -8.42
CA ASN A 1 0.24 14.24 -9.69
C ASN A 1 -1.18 14.73 -9.39
N ALA A 2 -1.98 15.02 -10.43
CA ALA A 2 -3.41 15.29 -10.23
C ALA A 2 -4.10 13.98 -9.81
N GLY A 3 -4.74 13.97 -8.64
CA GLY A 3 -5.41 12.80 -8.05
C GLY A 3 -6.88 12.64 -8.49
N GLY A 4 -7.29 13.39 -9.51
CA GLY A 4 -8.67 13.44 -9.99
C GLY A 4 -9.62 14.20 -9.06
N LYS A 5 -10.90 14.23 -9.42
CA LYS A 5 -11.95 14.99 -8.71
C LYS A 5 -12.12 14.58 -7.25
N ARG A 6 -11.82 13.32 -6.91
CA ARG A 6 -12.06 12.75 -5.59
C ARG A 6 -10.95 13.07 -4.58
N TYR A 7 -9.70 13.17 -5.04
CA TYR A 7 -8.55 13.27 -4.13
C TYR A 7 -7.70 14.53 -4.35
N GLY A 8 -7.95 15.33 -5.39
CA GLY A 8 -7.22 16.55 -5.69
C GLY A 8 -5.81 16.27 -6.23
N TRP A 9 -4.92 15.78 -5.38
CA TRP A 9 -3.54 15.44 -5.72
C TRP A 9 -3.06 14.17 -5.03
N ASN A 10 -1.99 13.58 -5.57
CA ASN A 10 -1.34 12.42 -4.98
C ASN A 10 0.19 12.51 -5.06
N LEU A 11 0.86 11.74 -4.21
CA LEU A 11 2.28 11.41 -4.30
C LEU A 11 2.40 9.99 -4.83
N GLN A 12 3.01 9.80 -6.00
CA GLN A 12 3.26 8.47 -6.54
C GLN A 12 4.70 8.06 -6.25
N TYR A 13 4.88 6.97 -5.51
CA TYR A 13 6.18 6.38 -5.25
C TYR A 13 6.47 5.27 -6.25
N ARG A 14 7.69 5.26 -6.78
CA ARG A 14 8.12 4.31 -7.81
C ARG A 14 9.51 3.78 -7.50
N MET A 15 9.76 2.54 -7.90
CA MET A 15 11.11 1.98 -7.97
C MET A 15 11.46 1.73 -9.43
N GLY A 16 12.27 2.62 -10.00
CA GLY A 16 12.50 2.71 -11.44
C GLY A 16 11.18 2.97 -12.18
N ARG A 17 10.86 2.12 -13.16
CA ARG A 17 9.62 2.24 -13.95
C ARG A 17 8.39 1.60 -13.28
N ARG A 18 8.50 0.95 -12.11
CA ARG A 18 7.35 0.26 -11.48
C ARG A 18 6.77 1.09 -10.34
N PRO A 19 5.45 1.35 -10.32
CA PRO A 19 4.80 2.01 -9.18
C PRO A 19 4.83 1.09 -7.95
N LEU A 20 5.08 1.67 -6.78
CA LEU A 20 5.05 1.00 -5.48
C LEU A 20 3.69 1.24 -4.81
N CYS A 21 3.40 2.51 -4.53
CA CYS A 21 2.16 2.97 -3.94
C CYS A 21 1.89 4.42 -4.34
N GLU A 22 0.67 4.87 -4.08
CA GLU A 22 0.28 6.27 -4.20
C GLU A 22 -0.33 6.75 -2.90
N LEU A 23 0.01 7.95 -2.46
CA LEU A 23 -0.58 8.57 -1.27
C LEU A 23 -1.45 9.74 -1.68
N TYR A 24 -2.66 9.76 -1.14
CA TYR A 24 -3.68 10.77 -1.36
C TYR A 24 -3.92 11.51 -0.04
N PRO A 25 -3.40 12.73 0.11
CA PRO A 25 -3.56 13.49 1.35
C PRO A 25 -4.99 13.99 1.54
N GLU A 26 -5.45 13.96 2.78
CA GLU A 26 -6.77 14.41 3.21
C GLU A 26 -6.62 15.26 4.48
N GLN A 27 -7.69 15.93 4.93
CA GLN A 27 -7.63 16.67 6.17
C GLN A 27 -7.64 15.71 7.38
N GLY A 28 -6.50 15.60 8.06
CA GLY A 28 -6.34 14.73 9.24
C GLY A 28 -6.20 13.24 8.91
N SER A 29 -6.06 12.87 7.64
CA SER A 29 -5.91 11.49 7.18
C SER A 29 -5.14 11.42 5.86
N PHE A 30 -4.85 10.22 5.42
CA PHE A 30 -4.46 9.98 4.03
C PHE A 30 -4.95 8.62 3.57
N THR A 31 -5.06 8.44 2.26
CA THR A 31 -5.32 7.14 1.64
C THR A 31 -4.07 6.67 0.90
N ALA A 32 -3.62 5.44 1.20
CA ALA A 32 -2.58 4.76 0.45
C ALA A 32 -3.21 3.79 -0.55
N LEU A 33 -2.90 3.96 -1.84
CA LEU A 33 -3.17 2.95 -2.86
C LEU A 33 -1.97 2.01 -2.96
N VAL A 34 -2.18 0.75 -2.61
CA VAL A 34 -1.21 -0.33 -2.83
C VAL A 34 -1.83 -1.35 -3.78
N ILE A 35 -1.11 -1.66 -4.85
CA ILE A 35 -1.56 -2.65 -5.85
C ILE A 35 -0.68 -3.89 -5.72
N LEU A 36 -1.25 -5.06 -5.44
CA LEU A 36 -0.50 -6.32 -5.41
C LEU A 36 -0.86 -7.17 -6.62
N GLY A 37 0.14 -7.73 -7.30
CA GLY A 37 -0.10 -8.77 -8.29
C GLY A 37 -0.49 -10.07 -7.59
N ARG A 38 -0.78 -11.11 -8.38
CA ARG A 38 -1.23 -12.41 -7.83
C ARG A 38 -0.24 -12.99 -6.82
N VAL A 39 1.04 -13.05 -7.18
CA VAL A 39 2.08 -13.64 -6.32
C VAL A 39 2.25 -12.85 -5.02
N GLU A 40 2.26 -11.52 -5.11
CA GLU A 40 2.45 -10.68 -3.93
C GLU A 40 1.20 -10.67 -3.04
N LEU A 41 0.01 -10.80 -3.63
CA LEU A 41 -1.23 -10.95 -2.90
C LEU A 41 -1.27 -12.29 -2.14
N ASP A 42 -0.94 -13.41 -2.78
CA ASP A 42 -0.89 -14.73 -2.13
C ASP A 42 0.05 -14.68 -0.91
N GLN A 43 1.25 -14.08 -1.09
CA GLN A 43 2.20 -13.86 0.01
C GLN A 43 1.68 -12.98 1.15
N ALA A 44 0.78 -12.04 0.87
CA ALA A 44 0.17 -11.19 1.89
C ALA A 44 -0.97 -11.93 2.61
N LEU A 45 -1.76 -12.73 1.89
CA LEU A 45 -2.84 -13.54 2.46
C LEU A 45 -2.30 -14.65 3.37
N ASP A 46 -1.16 -15.28 3.04
CA ASP A 46 -0.51 -16.29 3.88
C ASP A 46 -0.13 -15.76 5.28
N ARG A 47 0.01 -14.43 5.43
CA ARG A 47 0.34 -13.76 6.68
C ARG A 47 -0.75 -12.79 7.14
N VAL A 48 -1.98 -12.96 6.66
CA VAL A 48 -3.09 -12.00 6.88
C VAL A 48 -3.30 -11.67 8.36
N GLU A 49 -3.16 -12.66 9.24
CA GLU A 49 -3.32 -12.52 10.69
C GLU A 49 -2.26 -11.63 11.37
N THR A 50 -1.15 -11.34 10.70
CA THR A 50 -0.09 -10.46 11.20
C THR A 50 -0.41 -8.97 11.02
N PHE A 51 -1.38 -8.64 10.16
CA PHE A 51 -1.76 -7.27 9.90
C PHE A 51 -2.86 -6.77 10.86
N GLY A 52 -2.95 -5.46 11.03
CA GLY A 52 -4.07 -4.77 11.67
C GLY A 52 -5.37 -4.92 10.89
N VAL A 53 -6.49 -4.58 11.54
CA VAL A 53 -7.85 -4.75 10.99
C VAL A 53 -8.04 -4.01 9.66
N THR A 54 -7.49 -2.79 9.53
CA THR A 54 -7.63 -1.96 8.33
C THR A 54 -7.03 -2.64 7.11
N VAL A 55 -5.81 -3.16 7.24
CA VAL A 55 -5.10 -3.80 6.13
C VAL A 55 -5.63 -5.20 5.85
N ARG A 56 -6.03 -5.96 6.88
CA ARG A 56 -6.75 -7.24 6.69
C ARG A 56 -8.01 -7.06 5.86
N GLN A 57 -8.85 -6.11 6.26
CA GLN A 57 -10.08 -5.79 5.53
C GLN A 57 -9.79 -5.42 4.07
N ALA A 58 -8.73 -4.64 3.82
CA ALA A 58 -8.33 -4.27 2.46
C ALA A 58 -7.87 -5.49 1.65
N LEU A 59 -7.08 -6.40 2.25
CA LEU A 59 -6.62 -7.63 1.60
C LEU A 59 -7.77 -8.56 1.23
N GLU A 60 -8.80 -8.65 2.06
CA GLU A 60 -9.94 -9.54 1.88
C GLU A 60 -10.98 -9.01 0.90
N THR A 61 -11.27 -7.70 0.97
CA THR A 61 -12.44 -7.12 0.28
C THR A 61 -12.12 -6.31 -0.96
N SER A 62 -10.86 -5.93 -1.16
CA SER A 62 -10.51 -5.12 -2.34
C SER A 62 -10.69 -5.92 -3.63
N PRO A 63 -11.24 -5.30 -4.70
CA PRO A 63 -11.46 -5.98 -5.96
C PRO A 63 -10.17 -6.58 -6.54
N ARG A 64 -10.31 -7.75 -7.17
CA ARG A 64 -9.24 -8.40 -7.93
C ARG A 64 -9.40 -8.00 -9.41
N HIS A 65 -8.51 -7.16 -9.91
CA HIS A 65 -8.47 -6.77 -11.30
C HIS A 65 -7.43 -7.60 -12.07
N HIS A 66 -7.49 -7.53 -13.40
CA HIS A 66 -6.54 -8.22 -14.28
C HIS A 66 -5.08 -7.78 -14.05
N ASP A 67 -4.88 -6.55 -13.56
CA ASP A 67 -3.58 -5.95 -13.26
C ASP A 67 -3.22 -5.97 -11.76
N GLY A 68 -4.02 -6.66 -10.94
CA GLY A 68 -3.75 -6.89 -9.52
C GLY A 68 -4.93 -6.57 -8.61
N CYS A 69 -4.72 -6.72 -7.30
CA CYS A 69 -5.65 -6.24 -6.30
C CYS A 69 -5.30 -4.80 -5.91
N TRP A 70 -6.25 -3.89 -6.13
CA TRP A 70 -6.09 -2.47 -5.85
C TRP A 70 -6.69 -2.14 -4.49
N MET A 71 -5.84 -1.91 -3.50
CA MET A 71 -6.24 -1.65 -2.12
C MET A 71 -6.10 -0.16 -1.81
N TYR A 72 -7.22 0.52 -1.60
CA TYR A 72 -7.26 1.89 -1.10
C TYR A 72 -7.40 1.85 0.43
N ILE A 73 -6.28 2.01 1.13
CA ILE A 73 -6.18 1.86 2.57
C ILE A 73 -6.17 3.26 3.19
N ARG A 74 -7.26 3.63 3.87
CA ARG A 74 -7.38 4.95 4.51
C ARG A 74 -6.87 4.89 5.94
N VAL A 75 -5.85 5.70 6.24
CA VAL A 75 -5.27 5.86 7.57
C VAL A 75 -5.88 7.11 8.20
N VAL A 76 -6.70 6.91 9.23
CA VAL A 76 -7.50 7.99 9.85
C VAL A 76 -7.66 7.84 11.36
N ASP A 77 -7.67 6.62 11.89
CA ASP A 77 -7.85 6.39 13.32
C ASP A 77 -6.54 6.65 14.08
N PRO A 78 -6.48 7.62 15.01
CA PRO A 78 -5.27 7.91 15.78
C PRO A 78 -4.76 6.75 16.64
N LEU A 79 -5.61 5.77 16.98
CA LEU A 79 -5.24 4.61 17.79
C LEU A 79 -4.58 3.52 16.95
N THR A 80 -4.93 3.39 15.66
CA THR A 80 -4.40 2.35 14.78
C THR A 80 -3.40 2.87 13.76
N CYS A 81 -3.29 4.19 13.56
CA CYS A 81 -2.53 4.78 12.46
C CYS A 81 -1.08 4.32 12.39
N GLN A 82 -0.42 4.10 13.54
CA GLN A 82 0.95 3.60 13.58
C GLN A 82 1.05 2.17 13.03
N GLN A 83 0.10 1.31 13.38
CA GLN A 83 0.02 -0.06 12.87
C GLN A 83 -0.36 -0.05 11.39
N ASP A 84 -1.35 0.76 10.99
CA ASP A 84 -1.78 0.85 9.60
C ASP A 84 -0.62 1.26 8.67
N VAL A 85 0.20 2.23 9.11
CA VAL A 85 1.41 2.64 8.38
C VAL A 85 2.42 1.49 8.27
N GLN A 86 2.71 0.80 9.37
CA GLN A 86 3.65 -0.34 9.37
C GLN A 86 3.17 -1.48 8.47
N ASP A 87 1.87 -1.76 8.46
CA ASP A 87 1.28 -2.77 7.61
C ASP A 87 1.36 -2.38 6.13
N ILE A 88 1.08 -1.12 5.80
CA ILE A 88 1.25 -0.59 4.43
C ILE A 88 2.71 -0.72 3.99
N GLU A 89 3.68 -0.41 4.84
CA GLU A 89 5.10 -0.59 4.56
C GLU A 89 5.44 -2.07 4.31
N ALA A 90 4.90 -2.99 5.13
CA ALA A 90 5.06 -4.41 4.94
C ALA A 90 4.48 -4.88 3.59
N LEU A 91 3.30 -4.40 3.17
CA LEU A 91 2.76 -4.68 1.83
C LEU A 91 3.68 -4.16 0.72
N ILE A 92 4.28 -2.98 0.88
CA ILE A 92 5.24 -2.43 -0.09
C ILE A 92 6.49 -3.29 -0.18
N VAL A 93 7.00 -3.81 0.94
CA VAL A 93 8.15 -4.73 0.98
C VAL A 93 7.81 -6.06 0.30
N ILE A 94 6.59 -6.59 0.49
CA ILE A 94 6.09 -7.77 -0.23
C ILE A 94 6.05 -7.49 -1.74
N LYS A 95 5.46 -6.35 -2.12
CA LYS A 95 5.38 -5.91 -3.52
C LYS A 95 6.75 -5.82 -4.17
N ARG A 96 7.72 -5.27 -3.44
CA ARG A 96 9.09 -5.12 -3.93
C ARG A 96 10.06 -4.90 -2.79
N LYS A 97 11.00 -5.86 -2.64
CA LYS A 97 12.11 -5.70 -1.70
C LYS A 97 12.95 -4.46 -2.06
N PRO A 98 13.45 -3.72 -1.05
CA PRO A 98 14.41 -2.64 -1.27
C PRO A 98 15.60 -3.12 -2.10
N ALA A 99 16.13 -2.27 -2.97
CA ALA A 99 17.39 -2.57 -3.64
C ALA A 99 18.47 -2.73 -2.56
N VAL A 100 19.24 -3.82 -2.62
CA VAL A 100 20.43 -3.98 -1.79
C VAL A 100 21.34 -2.80 -2.13
N GLN A 101 21.59 -1.92 -1.16
CA GLN A 101 22.60 -0.88 -1.34
C GLN A 101 23.92 -1.61 -1.54
N ARG A 102 24.49 -1.50 -2.75
CA ARG A 102 25.89 -1.86 -2.94
C ARG A 102 26.69 -0.82 -2.17
N THR A 103 27.18 -1.19 -0.99
CA THR A 103 28.19 -0.41 -0.29
C THR A 103 29.36 -0.28 -1.25
N VAL A 104 29.60 0.93 -1.76
CA VAL A 104 30.82 1.23 -2.50
C VAL A 104 31.91 1.27 -1.45
N ALA A 105 32.80 0.28 -1.48
CA ALA A 105 34.03 0.26 -0.69
C ALA A 105 35.01 1.32 -1.21
#